data_AF-A0A539D9C8-F1
#
_entry.id   AF-A0A539D9C8-F1
#
_cell.length_a   1.000
_cell.length_b   1.000
_cell.length_c   1.000
_cell.angle_alpha   90.00
_cell.angle_beta   90.00
_cell.angle_gamma   90.00
#
_symmetry.space_group_name_H-M   'P 1'
#
loop_
_entity.id
_entity.type
_entity.pdbx_description
1 polymer ?
#
loop_
_entity_poly.entity_id
_entity_poly.type
_entity_poly.pdbx_seq_one_letter_code
_entity_poly.pdbx_strand_id
1 'polypeptide(L)'
;RGRPVTFVAPQNMQGPASGVVADAAARAAEGLAAAPPQGMIVRRVVIRYGAQPGAYVVNESLTVTVAPQMGYAGRPSAAAIEQALRAPRRATPNTNGAIEGPPQ
;
A
#
# COMPACT_ATOMS: atom_id res chain seq x y z
N ARG A 1 -13.05 -1.62 -19.55
CA ARG A 1 -12.55 -0.22 -19.41
C ARG A 1 -11.85 -0.12 -18.05
N GLY A 2 -10.59 0.29 -18.01
CA GLY A 2 -9.86 0.45 -16.74
C GLY A 2 -10.47 1.58 -15.91
N ARG A 3 -10.67 1.36 -14.61
CA ARG A 3 -11.06 2.43 -13.67
C ARG A 3 -9.78 3.16 -13.24
N PRO A 4 -9.77 4.50 -13.23
CA PRO A 4 -8.60 5.25 -12.80
C PRO A 4 -8.33 4.99 -11.31
N VAL A 5 -7.07 4.72 -10.98
CA VAL A 5 -6.57 4.58 -9.61
C VAL A 5 -5.75 5.83 -9.28
N THR A 6 -6.06 6.49 -8.17
CA THR A 6 -5.33 7.70 -7.74
C THR A 6 -4.19 7.32 -6.81
N PHE A 7 -2.97 7.75 -7.13
CA PHE A 7 -1.82 7.61 -6.24
C PHE A 7 -1.63 8.87 -5.40
N VAL A 8 -1.45 8.70 -4.11
CA VAL A 8 -1.18 9.78 -3.15
C VAL A 8 0.15 9.49 -2.48
N ALA A 9 1.12 10.35 -2.73
CA ALA A 9 2.45 10.26 -2.16
C ALA A 9 2.57 11.08 -0.85
N PRO A 10 3.60 10.82 -0.02
CA PRO A 10 3.87 11.64 1.16
C PRO A 10 4.16 13.10 0.77
N GLN A 11 3.64 14.05 1.55
CA GLN A 11 3.83 15.49 1.25
C GLN A 11 5.28 15.96 1.46
N ASN A 12 6.02 15.33 2.37
CA ASN A 12 7.38 15.71 2.75
C ASN A 12 8.43 14.78 2.11
N MET A 13 8.31 14.50 0.81
CA MET A 13 9.32 13.72 0.09
C MET A 13 10.61 14.51 -0.11
N GLN A 14 11.71 14.04 0.46
CA GLN A 14 13.03 14.65 0.29
C GLN A 14 14.11 13.60 -0.03
N GLY A 15 15.06 13.97 -0.89
CA GLY A 15 16.27 13.18 -1.13
C GLY A 15 16.02 11.73 -1.60
N PRO A 16 16.81 10.74 -1.11
CA PRO A 16 16.70 9.33 -1.50
C PRO A 16 15.32 8.69 -1.26
N ALA A 17 14.51 9.28 -0.38
CA ALA A 17 13.16 8.79 -0.10
C ALA A 17 12.22 8.90 -1.31
N SER A 18 12.47 9.83 -2.23
CA SER A 18 11.67 9.98 -3.46
C SER A 18 11.79 8.75 -4.39
N GLY A 19 12.99 8.18 -4.52
CA GLY A 19 13.22 6.97 -5.31
C GLY A 19 12.53 5.75 -4.71
N VAL A 20 12.55 5.61 -3.38
CA VAL A 20 11.84 4.52 -2.68
C VAL A 20 10.33 4.64 -2.86
N VAL A 21 9.78 5.85 -2.78
CA VAL A 21 8.34 6.10 -3.01
C VAL A 21 7.96 5.82 -4.47
N ALA A 22 8.77 6.24 -5.43
CA ALA A 22 8.52 5.98 -6.85
C ALA A 22 8.53 4.47 -7.17
N ASP A 23 9.50 3.71 -6.62
CA ASP A 23 9.52 2.27 -6.79
C ASP A 23 8.32 1.61 -6.08
N ALA A 24 7.98 2.03 -4.87
CA ALA A 24 6.78 1.54 -4.18
C ALA A 24 5.49 1.80 -4.98
N ALA A 25 5.39 2.94 -5.68
CA ALA A 25 4.28 3.23 -6.58
C ALA A 25 4.26 2.26 -7.78
N ALA A 26 5.42 1.96 -8.37
CA ALA A 26 5.53 0.97 -9.45
C ALA A 26 5.11 -0.43 -8.98
N ARG A 27 5.58 -0.87 -7.80
CA ARG A 27 5.17 -2.18 -7.22
C ARG A 27 3.69 -2.24 -6.89
N ALA A 28 3.11 -1.13 -6.45
CA ALA A 28 1.66 -1.05 -6.25
C ALA A 28 0.89 -1.16 -7.56
N ALA A 29 1.35 -0.51 -8.64
CA ALA A 29 0.75 -0.63 -9.96
C ALA A 29 0.85 -2.06 -10.52
N GLU A 30 2.01 -2.71 -10.37
CA GLU A 30 2.22 -4.12 -10.76
C GLU A 30 1.28 -5.06 -9.99
N GLY A 31 1.21 -4.92 -8.66
CA GLY A 31 0.35 -5.74 -7.83
C GLY A 31 -1.14 -5.54 -8.16
N LEU A 32 -1.55 -4.31 -8.45
CA LEU A 32 -2.92 -4.01 -8.90
C LEU A 32 -3.24 -4.61 -10.27
N ALA A 33 -2.27 -4.67 -11.19
CA ALA A 33 -2.45 -5.28 -12.50
C ALA A 33 -2.50 -6.82 -12.42
N ALA A 34 -1.78 -7.42 -11.47
CA ALA A 34 -1.75 -8.86 -11.24
C ALA A 34 -2.94 -9.39 -10.41
N ALA A 35 -3.56 -8.53 -9.59
CA ALA A 35 -4.62 -8.95 -8.70
C ALA A 35 -5.87 -9.45 -9.45
N PRO A 36 -6.41 -10.63 -9.09
CA PRO A 36 -7.58 -11.17 -9.74
C PRO A 36 -8.81 -10.26 -9.48
N PRO A 37 -9.74 -10.14 -10.45
CA PRO A 37 -10.91 -9.24 -10.37
C PRO A 37 -11.98 -9.68 -9.34
N GLN A 38 -11.63 -10.53 -8.36
CA GLN A 38 -12.54 -11.26 -7.46
C GLN A 38 -13.18 -10.40 -6.34
N GLY A 39 -13.48 -9.13 -6.64
CA GLY A 39 -14.50 -8.38 -5.90
C GLY A 39 -14.03 -7.13 -5.17
N MET A 40 -12.71 -6.91 -5.02
CA MET A 40 -12.22 -5.67 -4.42
C MET A 40 -11.67 -4.69 -5.47
N ILE A 41 -12.36 -3.56 -5.59
CA ILE A 41 -11.94 -2.46 -6.46
C ILE A 41 -11.09 -1.50 -5.63
N VAL A 42 -9.80 -1.40 -5.92
CA VAL A 42 -8.98 -0.31 -5.37
C VAL A 42 -9.17 0.93 -6.22
N ARG A 43 -9.46 2.05 -5.55
CA ARG A 43 -9.62 3.37 -6.21
C ARG A 43 -8.50 4.32 -5.85
N ARG A 44 -7.81 4.05 -4.74
CA ARG A 44 -6.76 4.91 -4.19
C ARG A 44 -5.61 4.08 -3.66
N VAL A 45 -4.40 4.50 -3.99
CA VAL A 45 -3.15 4.03 -3.37
C VAL A 45 -2.60 5.17 -2.53
N VAL A 46 -2.43 4.94 -1.24
CA VAL A 46 -1.84 5.90 -0.30
C VAL A 46 -0.47 5.39 0.10
N ILE A 47 0.57 6.09 -0.32
CA ILE A 47 1.94 5.79 0.07
C ILE A 47 2.29 6.67 1.27
N ARG A 48 2.76 6.05 2.35
CA ARG A 48 3.12 6.74 3.60
C ARG A 48 4.45 6.23 4.14
N TYR A 49 5.09 7.04 4.99
CA TYR A 49 6.28 6.61 5.72
C TYR A 49 5.91 5.79 6.96
N GLY A 50 6.80 4.89 7.35
CA GLY A 50 6.71 4.13 8.60
C GLY A 50 8.02 3.46 8.99
N ALA A 51 8.04 2.88 10.19
CA ALA A 51 9.20 2.16 10.69
C ALA A 51 9.44 0.83 9.97
N GLN A 52 8.36 0.18 9.50
CA GLN A 52 8.40 -1.10 8.81
C GLN A 52 7.64 -1.04 7.48
N PRO A 53 8.18 -1.65 6.41
CA PRO A 53 7.48 -1.73 5.14
C PRO A 53 6.27 -2.67 5.23
N GLY A 54 5.19 -2.34 4.52
CA GLY A 54 4.01 -3.18 4.51
C GLY A 54 2.90 -2.64 3.62
N ALA A 55 1.91 -3.47 3.34
CA ALA A 55 0.75 -3.08 2.56
C ALA A 55 -0.52 -3.72 3.09
N TYR A 56 -1.62 -2.97 3.02
CA TYR A 56 -2.94 -3.46 3.41
C TYR A 56 -4.03 -2.69 2.67
N VAL A 57 -5.19 -3.33 2.49
CA VAL A 57 -6.35 -2.69 1.86
C VAL A 57 -7.47 -2.55 2.87
N VAL A 58 -8.08 -1.37 2.91
CA VAL A 58 -9.29 -1.06 3.69
C VAL A 58 -10.20 -0.22 2.82
N ASN A 59 -11.48 -0.59 2.70
CA ASN A 59 -12.52 0.19 2.00
C ASN A 59 -12.04 0.80 0.67
N GLU A 60 -11.60 -0.04 -0.28
CA GLU A 60 -11.14 0.38 -1.62
C GLU A 60 -9.84 1.20 -1.65
N SER A 61 -9.17 1.38 -0.51
CA SER A 61 -7.90 2.10 -0.41
C SER A 61 -6.76 1.14 -0.04
N LEU A 62 -5.78 1.02 -0.94
CA LEU A 62 -4.52 0.35 -0.68
C LEU A 62 -3.58 1.31 0.05
N THR A 63 -3.20 1.00 1.27
CA THR A 63 -2.12 1.71 1.97
C THR A 63 -0.81 0.97 1.77
N VAL A 64 0.22 1.69 1.34
CA VAL A 64 1.59 1.23 1.15
C VAL A 64 2.47 1.99 2.13
N THR A 65 3.05 1.29 3.08
CA THR A 65 4.02 1.87 4.02
C THR A 65 5.42 1.59 3.51
N VAL A 66 6.22 2.65 3.40
CA VAL A 66 7.64 2.58 3.05
C VAL A 66 8.50 3.04 4.22
N ALA A 67 9.68 2.46 4.34
CA ALA A 67 10.68 2.70 5.36
C ALA A 67 11.98 3.18 4.67
N PRO A 68 12.09 4.47 4.28
CA PRO A 68 13.20 4.97 3.48
C PRO A 68 14.58 4.74 4.09
N GLN A 69 14.65 4.65 5.43
CA GLN A 69 15.87 4.32 6.18
C GLN A 69 16.48 2.95 5.80
N MET A 70 15.67 2.04 5.24
CA MET A 70 16.12 0.72 4.74
C MET A 70 16.42 0.75 3.23
N GLY A 71 16.45 1.93 2.60
CA GLY A 71 16.60 2.09 1.16
C GLY A 71 15.52 1.32 0.38
N TYR A 72 15.92 0.67 -0.70
CA TYR A 72 15.01 -0.15 -1.50
C TYR A 72 14.42 -1.35 -0.72
N ALA A 73 15.11 -1.90 0.28
CA ALA A 73 14.54 -2.97 1.11
C ALA A 73 13.34 -2.47 1.96
N GLY A 74 13.22 -1.16 2.14
CA GLY A 74 12.14 -0.50 2.87
C GLY A 74 10.83 -0.35 2.10
N ARG A 75 10.55 -1.19 1.10
CA ARG A 75 9.29 -1.15 0.35
C ARG A 75 8.69 -2.55 0.23
N PRO A 76 7.35 -2.68 0.24
CA PRO A 76 6.71 -3.96 -0.04
C PRO A 76 6.96 -4.37 -1.49
N SER A 77 7.14 -5.67 -1.72
CA SER A 77 7.23 -6.25 -3.06
C SER A 77 5.85 -6.26 -3.75
N ALA A 78 5.83 -6.41 -5.08
CA ALA A 78 4.57 -6.55 -5.83
C ALA A 78 3.75 -7.77 -5.33
N ALA A 79 4.41 -8.88 -4.98
CA ALA A 79 3.75 -10.04 -4.38
C ALA A 79 3.11 -9.74 -3.02
N ALA A 80 3.75 -8.90 -2.18
CA ALA A 80 3.16 -8.46 -0.92
C ALA A 80 1.94 -7.54 -1.14
N ILE A 81 1.98 -6.68 -2.17
CA ILE A 81 0.82 -5.88 -2.58
C ILE A 81 -0.32 -6.79 -3.04
N GLU A 82 -0.03 -7.75 -3.90
CA GLU A 82 -1.02 -8.69 -4.43
C GLU A 82 -1.69 -9.49 -3.30
N GLN A 83 -0.91 -9.96 -2.32
CA GLN A 83 -1.44 -10.65 -1.16
C GLN A 83 -2.36 -9.75 -0.33
N ALA A 84 -2.02 -8.47 -0.15
CA ALA A 84 -2.89 -7.50 0.52
C ALA A 84 -4.19 -7.26 -0.25
N LEU A 85 -4.17 -7.33 -1.59
CA LEU A 85 -5.35 -7.21 -2.45
C LEU A 85 -6.25 -8.45 -2.37
N ARG A 86 -5.67 -9.64 -2.18
CA ARG A 86 -6.42 -10.90 -2.00
C ARG A 86 -7.06 -11.01 -0.62
N ALA A 87 -6.47 -10.38 0.40
CA ALA A 87 -6.94 -10.44 1.79
C ALA A 87 -7.24 -9.04 2.37
N PRO A 88 -8.30 -8.35 1.90
CA PRO A 88 -8.71 -7.08 2.47
C PRO A 88 -8.97 -7.16 3.96
N ARG A 89 -8.54 -6.12 4.66
CA ARG A 89 -8.98 -5.89 6.03
C ARG A 89 -10.39 -5.29 5.98
N ARG A 90 -11.31 -5.84 6.77
CA ARG A 90 -12.58 -5.15 7.05
C ARG A 90 -12.31 -3.98 7.97
N ALA A 91 -12.83 -2.80 7.64
CA ALA A 91 -12.93 -1.73 8.63
C ALA A 91 -13.95 -2.17 9.69
N THR A 92 -13.51 -2.40 10.93
CA THR A 92 -14.44 -2.62 12.03
C THR A 92 -15.00 -1.27 12.47
N PRO A 93 -16.33 -1.10 12.54
CA PRO A 93 -16.94 0.14 13.02
C PRO A 93 -16.89 0.18 14.55
N ASN A 94 -15.71 0.32 15.13
CA ASN A 94 -15.55 0.60 16.56
C ASN A 94 -14.13 1.12 16.87
N THR A 95 -14.13 2.38 17.32
CA THR A 95 -13.18 2.97 18.29
C THR A 95 -11.72 3.14 17.82
N ASN A 96 -11.36 4.39 17.52
CA ASN A 96 -9.99 4.93 17.58
C ASN A 96 -8.91 4.39 16.63
N GLY A 97 -9.25 3.89 15.44
CA GLY A 97 -8.26 3.72 14.35
C GLY A 97 -7.13 2.73 14.64
N ALA A 98 -7.27 1.89 15.67
CA ALA A 98 -6.36 0.78 15.93
C ALA A 98 -6.68 -0.35 14.95
N ILE A 99 -5.75 -0.60 14.02
CA ILE A 99 -5.81 -1.74 13.11
C ILE A 99 -5.23 -2.93 13.89
N GLU A 100 -6.09 -3.73 14.53
CA GLU A 100 -5.64 -4.98 15.13
C GLU A 100 -5.41 -6.05 14.05
N GLY A 101 -4.22 -6.63 14.08
CA GLY A 101 -3.76 -7.77 13.28
C GLY A 101 -2.45 -8.27 13.92
N PRO A 102 -2.15 -9.58 13.85
CA PRO A 102 -1.19 -10.18 14.77
C PRO A 102 0.22 -9.56 14.61
N PRO A 103 0.99 -9.45 15.70
CA PRO A 103 2.41 -9.16 15.60
C PRO A 103 3.06 -10.24 14.71
N GLN A 104 3.83 -9.77 13.71
CA GLN A 104 4.80 -10.60 13.01
C GLN A 104 5.92 -10.96 13.99
#